data_AF-A0A2E9WP77-F1
#
_entry.id   AF-A0A2E9WP77-F1
#
_cell.length_a   1.000
_cell.length_b   1.000
_cell.length_c   1.000
_cell.angle_alpha   90.00
_cell.angle_beta   90.00
_cell.angle_gamma   90.00
#
_symmetry.space_group_name_H-M   'P 1'
#
loop_
_entity.id
_entity.type
_entity.pdbx_description
1 polymer ?
#
loop_
_entity_poly.entity_id
_entity_poly.type
_entity_poly.pdbx_seq_one_letter_code
_entity_poly.pdbx_strand_id
1 'polypeptide(L)'
;MTRWVWTSRARSRDESPVRPETPIASPASRSSPPAPTAFSGTQMTSPTSRLNGTSPPRPARYNAGMTLIELMLVMGLIAVMMGMGLGAFATLDPGRRAALGQVTSLLRTAHNTAVALGAPARVTLDRKTGEILTVGMRVVGTWHFEDETLSGSDGIDGVFLGSGSLLDDDGFMGRGLSFDGAPAGARAEFPVQDDPAFDLTDGFSLEISYKPEHLVGAQLIEIGDAFQLQTTAGGGLSATLYRREVDALGQPRRGGRVGVQAGGGALRPDQWNHVRCVYDKRTLRLLVNGVPLASTASDVPVWNVEGPLLVGGGTTLPSGILDRLVLAVVVGSEKGVLPLGVDFTSKTPPSVEFMAGGGLDPTVHLRPVEVGLDFGEGGVEIIRVNVYGTVE
;
A
#
# COMPACT_ATOMS: atom_id res chain seq x y z
N MET A 1 -73.36 12.26 -5.73
CA MET A 1 -72.48 12.71 -6.82
C MET A 1 -71.57 11.57 -7.24
N THR A 2 -71.81 11.12 -8.46
CA THR A 2 -71.17 10.18 -9.39
C THR A 2 -69.62 10.19 -9.30
N ARG A 3 -68.93 9.06 -9.00
CA ARG A 3 -68.48 7.95 -9.88
C ARG A 3 -67.12 8.24 -10.54
N TRP A 4 -66.10 7.40 -10.29
CA TRP A 4 -65.47 6.49 -11.25
C TRP A 4 -64.14 5.92 -10.72
N VAL A 5 -64.08 4.60 -10.74
CA VAL A 5 -62.93 3.72 -10.50
C VAL A 5 -62.21 3.53 -11.84
N TRP A 6 -60.88 3.45 -11.84
CA TRP A 6 -60.13 2.75 -12.88
C TRP A 6 -59.11 1.81 -12.25
N THR A 7 -59.29 0.53 -12.53
CA THR A 7 -58.33 -0.55 -12.33
C THR A 7 -57.91 -1.01 -13.73
N SER A 8 -56.62 -1.26 -13.94
CA SER A 8 -56.18 -2.09 -15.06
C SER A 8 -55.03 -2.99 -14.60
N ARG A 9 -55.38 -4.27 -14.46
CA ARG A 9 -54.49 -5.42 -14.33
C ARG A 9 -54.47 -6.14 -15.68
N ALA A 10 -53.39 -6.88 -15.94
CA ALA A 10 -53.08 -7.77 -17.07
C ALA A 10 -52.03 -7.17 -18.01
N ARG A 11 -51.01 -7.90 -18.48
CA ARG A 11 -50.93 -9.35 -18.71
C ARG A 11 -49.46 -9.80 -18.80
N SER A 12 -49.23 -11.05 -18.45
CA SER A 12 -48.01 -11.84 -18.55
C SER A 12 -47.65 -12.29 -19.97
N ARG A 13 -46.45 -12.89 -20.07
CA ARG A 13 -45.74 -13.54 -21.22
C ARG A 13 -44.76 -12.57 -21.90
N ASP A 14 -43.47 -12.87 -22.02
CA ASP A 14 -42.92 -14.11 -22.54
C ASP A 14 -41.54 -14.42 -21.94
N GLU A 15 -41.37 -15.67 -21.49
CA GLU A 15 -40.06 -16.27 -21.23
C GLU A 15 -39.41 -16.61 -22.57
N SER A 16 -38.14 -16.26 -22.76
CA SER A 16 -37.29 -16.94 -23.73
C SER A 16 -35.89 -17.08 -23.13
N PRO A 17 -35.37 -18.32 -23.00
CA PRO A 17 -34.11 -18.59 -22.33
C PRO A 17 -32.95 -18.33 -23.29
N VAL A 18 -32.09 -17.37 -22.94
CA VAL A 18 -30.77 -17.23 -23.57
C VAL A 18 -29.90 -18.37 -23.04
N ARG A 19 -29.52 -19.27 -23.96
CA ARG A 19 -28.64 -20.41 -23.72
C ARG A 19 -27.26 -19.95 -23.24
N PRO A 20 -26.59 -20.72 -22.37
CA PRO A 20 -25.22 -20.45 -21.97
C PRO A 20 -24.26 -20.75 -23.14
N GLU A 21 -23.42 -19.77 -23.47
CA GLU A 21 -22.27 -19.97 -24.36
C GLU A 21 -21.24 -20.85 -23.66
N THR A 22 -21.00 -22.03 -24.25
CA THR A 22 -19.90 -22.93 -23.92
C THR A 22 -18.55 -22.21 -24.15
N PRO A 23 -17.60 -22.26 -23.20
CA PRO A 23 -16.30 -21.66 -23.37
C PRO A 23 -15.44 -22.43 -24.36
N ILE A 24 -14.87 -21.72 -25.33
CA ILE A 24 -13.83 -22.21 -26.22
C ILE A 24 -12.56 -22.42 -25.38
N ALA A 25 -12.21 -23.69 -25.17
CA ALA A 25 -10.92 -24.09 -24.64
C ALA A 25 -9.82 -23.76 -25.65
N SER A 26 -8.79 -23.05 -25.20
CA SER A 26 -7.48 -23.02 -25.84
C SER A 26 -6.37 -23.16 -24.80
N PRO A 27 -5.26 -23.83 -25.16
CA PRO A 27 -4.55 -24.72 -24.25
C PRO A 27 -3.45 -24.04 -23.44
N ALA A 28 -3.23 -24.59 -22.25
CA ALA A 28 -2.16 -24.25 -21.32
C ALA A 28 -0.76 -24.46 -21.92
N SER A 29 0.05 -23.41 -21.93
CA SER A 29 1.50 -23.49 -22.09
C SER A 29 2.16 -23.88 -20.76
N ARG A 30 2.40 -25.18 -20.56
CA ARG A 30 3.34 -25.66 -19.52
C ARG A 30 4.73 -25.78 -20.12
N SER A 31 5.66 -24.94 -19.68
CA SER A 31 7.09 -25.16 -19.86
C SER A 31 7.66 -25.82 -18.60
N SER A 32 8.23 -27.00 -18.77
CA SER A 32 9.10 -27.67 -17.80
C SER A 32 10.10 -28.55 -18.56
N PRO A 33 11.30 -28.79 -17.99
CA PRO A 33 12.56 -28.91 -18.74
C PRO A 33 12.89 -30.36 -19.15
N PRO A 34 13.78 -30.58 -20.14
CA PRO A 34 14.24 -31.91 -20.46
C PRO A 34 15.44 -32.35 -19.60
N ALA A 35 15.38 -33.61 -19.15
CA ALA A 35 16.47 -34.38 -18.55
C ALA A 35 17.12 -35.30 -19.62
N PRO A 36 18.27 -35.94 -19.33
CA PRO A 36 19.31 -36.26 -20.30
C PRO A 36 19.13 -37.60 -21.02
N THR A 37 19.67 -37.72 -22.24
CA THR A 37 19.76 -38.99 -22.96
C THR A 37 21.19 -39.50 -23.01
N ALA A 38 21.36 -40.73 -22.51
CA ALA A 38 22.54 -41.56 -22.68
C ALA A 38 22.53 -42.24 -24.06
N PHE A 39 23.70 -42.47 -24.64
CA PHE A 39 23.88 -43.44 -25.73
C PHE A 39 25.04 -44.38 -25.41
N SER A 40 24.72 -45.67 -25.30
CA SER A 40 25.66 -46.80 -25.26
C SER A 40 26.07 -47.22 -26.66
N GLY A 41 27.30 -47.74 -26.76
CA GLY A 41 28.00 -48.02 -28.02
C GLY A 41 27.77 -49.39 -28.63
N THR A 42 28.60 -49.72 -29.63
CA THR A 42 28.90 -51.11 -30.02
C THR A 42 30.26 -51.17 -30.75
N GLN A 43 31.04 -52.18 -30.39
CA GLN A 43 32.32 -52.59 -30.99
C GLN A 43 32.17 -53.09 -32.43
N MET A 44 33.23 -53.02 -33.24
CA MET A 44 33.60 -54.14 -34.11
C MET A 44 35.09 -54.18 -34.46
N THR A 45 35.50 -55.41 -34.72
CA THR A 45 36.81 -56.06 -34.77
C THR A 45 37.76 -55.64 -35.89
N SER A 46 39.05 -55.86 -35.61
CA SER A 46 40.23 -55.76 -36.48
C SER A 46 40.16 -56.57 -37.78
N PRO A 47 41.00 -56.21 -38.76
CA PRO A 47 41.89 -57.23 -39.31
C PRO A 47 43.35 -56.78 -39.39
N THR A 48 44.21 -57.77 -39.17
CA THR A 48 45.67 -57.74 -39.20
C THR A 48 46.19 -57.55 -40.63
N SER A 49 47.16 -56.65 -40.83
CA SER A 49 48.16 -56.84 -41.88
C SER A 49 49.54 -56.39 -41.37
N ARG A 50 50.48 -57.33 -41.42
CA ARG A 50 51.92 -57.09 -41.20
C ARG A 50 52.48 -56.43 -42.46
N LEU A 51 53.20 -55.33 -42.31
CA LEU A 51 54.25 -54.93 -43.24
C LEU A 51 55.44 -54.38 -42.44
N ASN A 52 56.59 -54.99 -42.72
CA ASN A 52 57.92 -54.60 -42.27
C ASN A 52 58.26 -53.16 -42.67
N GLY A 53 59.11 -52.53 -41.88
CA GLY A 53 60.03 -51.51 -42.40
C GLY A 53 60.06 -50.23 -41.58
N THR A 54 61.19 -50.04 -40.88
CA THR A 54 61.82 -48.76 -40.57
C THR A 54 61.01 -47.73 -39.77
N SER A 55 61.26 -47.69 -38.46
CA SER A 55 60.90 -46.59 -37.58
C SER A 55 61.52 -45.27 -38.05
N PRO A 56 60.75 -44.20 -38.26
CA PRO A 56 61.29 -42.84 -38.24
C PRO A 56 61.56 -42.43 -36.78
N PRO A 57 62.56 -41.56 -36.53
CA PRO A 57 62.88 -41.11 -35.18
C PRO A 57 61.70 -40.33 -34.60
N ARG A 58 61.32 -40.66 -33.35
CA ARG A 58 60.37 -39.88 -32.56
C ARG A 58 60.87 -38.43 -32.45
N PRO A 59 60.03 -37.40 -32.66
CA PRO A 59 60.40 -36.05 -32.27
C PRO A 59 60.66 -36.04 -30.77
N ALA A 60 61.83 -35.52 -30.40
CA ALA A 60 62.21 -35.34 -29.02
C ALA A 60 61.12 -34.55 -28.30
N ARG A 61 60.58 -35.11 -27.20
CA ARG A 61 59.91 -34.30 -26.20
C ARG A 61 60.97 -33.35 -25.66
N TYR A 62 60.95 -32.10 -26.09
CA TYR A 62 61.59 -31.03 -25.35
C TYR A 62 60.87 -30.96 -24.00
N ASN A 63 61.43 -31.64 -23.00
CA ASN A 63 61.25 -31.24 -21.61
C ASN A 63 61.94 -29.89 -21.48
N ALA A 64 61.26 -28.83 -21.90
CA ALA A 64 61.66 -27.48 -21.60
C ALA A 64 61.50 -27.31 -20.08
N GLY A 65 62.59 -27.57 -19.34
CA GLY A 65 62.69 -27.09 -17.98
C GLY A 65 62.56 -25.58 -18.07
N MET A 66 61.47 -25.03 -17.51
CA MET A 66 61.29 -23.58 -17.45
C MET A 66 62.54 -22.99 -16.83
N THR A 67 63.18 -22.08 -17.55
CA THR A 67 64.40 -21.46 -17.05
C THR A 67 64.06 -20.65 -15.80
N LEU A 68 64.99 -20.55 -14.85
CA LEU A 68 64.77 -19.81 -13.60
C LEU A 68 64.29 -18.37 -13.87
N ILE A 69 64.76 -17.78 -14.97
CA ILE A 69 64.37 -16.44 -15.45
C ILE A 69 62.91 -16.38 -15.92
N GLU A 70 62.40 -17.46 -16.53
CA GLU A 70 61.03 -17.58 -17.01
C GLU A 70 60.05 -17.72 -15.84
N LEU A 71 60.42 -18.52 -14.83
CA LEU A 71 59.66 -18.59 -13.57
C LEU A 71 59.64 -17.25 -12.84
N MET A 72 60.74 -16.50 -12.83
CA MET A 72 60.78 -15.16 -12.23
C MET A 72 59.91 -14.16 -13.00
N LEU A 73 59.88 -14.24 -14.34
CA LEU A 73 59.08 -13.36 -15.18
C LEU A 73 57.58 -13.63 -15.02
N VAL A 74 57.19 -14.90 -14.96
CA VAL A 74 55.81 -15.32 -14.69
C VAL A 74 55.35 -14.85 -13.32
N MET A 75 56.17 -15.04 -12.27
CA MET A 75 55.84 -14.58 -10.92
C MET A 75 55.76 -13.05 -10.83
N GLY A 76 56.65 -12.34 -11.54
CA GLY A 76 56.59 -10.87 -11.66
C GLY A 76 55.31 -10.39 -12.35
N LEU A 77 54.90 -11.05 -13.43
CA LEU A 77 53.66 -10.72 -14.15
C LEU A 77 52.42 -11.01 -13.27
N ILE A 78 52.39 -12.15 -12.57
CA ILE A 78 51.30 -12.47 -11.64
C ILE A 78 51.25 -11.46 -10.49
N ALA A 79 52.38 -11.03 -9.93
CA ALA A 79 52.42 -10.03 -8.88
C ALA A 79 51.89 -8.66 -9.35
N VAL A 80 52.21 -8.24 -10.57
CA VAL A 80 51.67 -7.01 -11.17
C VAL A 80 50.17 -7.15 -11.45
N MET A 81 49.73 -8.29 -11.99
CA MET A 81 48.31 -8.56 -12.22
C MET A 81 47.50 -8.63 -10.92
N MET A 82 48.04 -9.26 -9.86
CA MET A 82 47.43 -9.26 -8.53
C MET A 82 47.44 -7.88 -7.89
N GLY A 83 48.52 -7.12 -8.04
CA GLY A 83 48.62 -5.75 -7.52
C GLY A 83 47.62 -4.80 -8.18
N MET A 84 47.49 -4.85 -9.52
CA MET A 84 46.47 -4.10 -10.25
C MET A 84 45.05 -4.59 -9.94
N GLY A 85 44.86 -5.92 -9.82
CA GLY A 85 43.57 -6.51 -9.49
C GLY A 85 43.07 -6.13 -8.09
N LEU A 86 43.93 -6.21 -7.08
CA LEU A 86 43.62 -5.82 -5.70
C LEU A 86 43.41 -4.30 -5.58
N GLY A 87 44.20 -3.49 -6.29
CA GLY A 87 44.01 -2.02 -6.33
C GLY A 87 42.69 -1.61 -6.97
N ALA A 88 42.29 -2.27 -8.07
CA ALA A 88 40.99 -2.04 -8.70
C ALA A 88 39.82 -2.47 -7.78
N PHE A 89 39.95 -3.59 -7.06
CA PHE A 89 38.93 -4.03 -6.09
C PHE A 89 38.84 -3.12 -4.85
N ALA A 90 39.95 -2.55 -4.38
CA ALA A 90 39.94 -1.63 -3.24
C ALA A 90 39.22 -0.30 -3.54
N THR A 91 39.03 0.06 -4.81
CA THR A 91 38.27 1.25 -5.24
C THR A 91 36.79 0.96 -5.51
N LEU A 92 36.40 -0.32 -5.57
CA LEU A 92 35.01 -0.71 -5.62
C LEU A 92 34.49 -0.75 -4.19
N ASP A 93 33.56 0.14 -3.87
CA ASP A 93 32.79 0.11 -2.63
C ASP A 93 31.39 -0.50 -2.91
N PRO A 94 31.29 -1.84 -3.02
CA PRO A 94 30.02 -2.50 -3.31
C PRO A 94 29.00 -2.29 -2.19
N GLY A 95 29.44 -2.08 -0.94
CA GLY A 95 28.58 -1.80 0.20
C GLY A 95 27.85 -0.47 0.03
N ARG A 96 28.56 0.57 -0.38
CA ARG A 96 27.98 1.90 -0.63
C ARG A 96 26.94 1.90 -1.75
N ARG A 97 27.24 1.27 -2.88
CA ARG A 97 26.28 1.17 -3.99
C ARG A 97 25.06 0.31 -3.64
N ALA A 98 25.26 -0.76 -2.88
CA ALA A 98 24.17 -1.62 -2.43
C ALA A 98 23.21 -0.85 -1.50
N ALA A 99 23.74 -0.12 -0.50
CA ALA A 99 22.94 0.67 0.43
C ALA A 99 22.13 1.76 -0.30
N LEU A 100 22.80 2.54 -1.16
CA LEU A 100 22.12 3.55 -1.99
C LEU A 100 21.04 2.93 -2.86
N GLY A 101 21.39 1.88 -3.61
CA GLY A 101 20.46 1.18 -4.48
C GLY A 101 19.23 0.65 -3.73
N GLN A 102 19.42 0.12 -2.53
CA GLN A 102 18.35 -0.38 -1.69
C GLN A 102 17.40 0.73 -1.24
N VAL A 103 17.92 1.82 -0.66
CA VAL A 103 17.08 2.94 -0.19
C VAL A 103 16.35 3.60 -1.36
N THR A 104 17.03 3.85 -2.47
CA THR A 104 16.44 4.38 -3.70
C THR A 104 15.36 3.46 -4.25
N SER A 105 15.58 2.14 -4.26
CA SER A 105 14.59 1.16 -4.71
C SER A 105 13.34 1.19 -3.83
N LEU A 106 13.49 1.20 -2.51
CA LEU A 106 12.36 1.23 -1.57
C LEU A 106 11.53 2.52 -1.69
N LEU A 107 12.19 3.67 -1.86
CA LEU A 107 11.51 4.94 -2.13
C LEU A 107 10.75 4.91 -3.46
N ARG A 108 11.36 4.35 -4.52
CA ARG A 108 10.69 4.19 -5.82
C ARG A 108 9.52 3.21 -5.76
N THR A 109 9.65 2.11 -5.03
CA THR A 109 8.54 1.17 -4.80
C THR A 109 7.39 1.88 -4.11
N ALA A 110 7.65 2.68 -3.07
CA ALA A 110 6.62 3.43 -2.36
C ALA A 110 5.90 4.43 -3.29
N HIS A 111 6.66 5.22 -4.05
CA HIS A 111 6.13 6.14 -5.04
C HIS A 111 5.24 5.43 -6.07
N ASN A 112 5.75 4.35 -6.69
CA ASN A 112 5.02 3.58 -7.69
C ASN A 112 3.77 2.93 -7.10
N THR A 113 3.84 2.43 -5.87
CA THR A 113 2.70 1.87 -5.14
C THR A 113 1.62 2.92 -4.92
N ALA A 114 2.00 4.15 -4.55
CA ALA A 114 1.04 5.22 -4.34
C ALA A 114 0.26 5.54 -5.62
N VAL A 115 0.97 5.66 -6.74
CA VAL A 115 0.39 5.89 -8.06
C VAL A 115 -0.49 4.71 -8.51
N ALA A 116 0.01 3.48 -8.39
CA ALA A 116 -0.67 2.29 -8.89
C ALA A 116 -1.96 1.97 -8.13
N LEU A 117 -1.97 2.22 -6.81
CA LEU A 117 -3.12 1.95 -5.95
C LEU A 117 -4.02 3.18 -5.74
N GLY A 118 -3.64 4.34 -6.30
CA GLY A 118 -4.37 5.60 -6.12
C GLY A 118 -4.52 5.99 -4.65
N ALA A 119 -3.55 5.63 -3.81
CA ALA A 119 -3.64 5.76 -2.36
C ALA A 119 -2.28 6.18 -1.77
N PRO A 120 -2.24 6.78 -0.56
CA PRO A 120 -0.98 7.20 0.03
C PRO A 120 0.00 6.03 0.27
N ALA A 121 1.29 6.33 0.18
CA ALA A 121 2.36 5.40 0.58
C ALA A 121 3.37 6.12 1.46
N ARG A 122 4.09 5.35 2.27
CA ARG A 122 5.09 5.87 3.20
C ARG A 122 6.33 5.00 3.21
N VAL A 123 7.48 5.63 3.37
CA VAL A 123 8.72 4.98 3.77
C VAL A 123 9.14 5.51 5.14
N THR A 124 9.22 4.64 6.14
CA THR A 124 9.79 4.96 7.45
C THR A 124 11.28 4.66 7.44
N LEU A 125 12.06 5.57 8.02
CA LEU A 125 13.52 5.49 8.10
C LEU A 125 13.93 5.54 9.58
N ASP A 126 14.26 4.39 10.17
CA ASP A 126 14.70 4.32 11.56
C ASP A 126 16.22 4.53 11.65
N ARG A 127 16.59 5.71 12.17
CA ARG A 127 17.99 6.11 12.34
C ARG A 127 18.75 5.31 13.39
N LYS A 128 18.06 4.64 14.32
CA LYS A 128 18.71 3.87 15.39
C LYS A 128 19.03 2.44 14.95
N THR A 129 18.14 1.84 14.18
CA THR A 129 18.22 0.43 13.78
C THR A 129 18.70 0.26 12.35
N GLY A 130 18.67 1.33 11.55
CA GLY A 130 18.90 1.28 10.10
C GLY A 130 17.74 0.61 9.34
N GLU A 131 16.61 0.35 10.01
CA GLU A 131 15.45 -0.26 9.38
C GLU A 131 14.72 0.72 8.45
N ILE A 132 14.29 0.20 7.31
CA ILE A 132 13.50 0.89 6.30
C ILE A 132 12.21 0.11 6.14
N LEU A 133 11.08 0.77 6.34
CA LEU A 133 9.77 0.14 6.18
C LEU A 133 8.94 0.94 5.18
N THR A 134 8.71 0.35 4.02
CA THR A 134 7.77 0.87 3.02
C THR A 134 6.39 0.31 3.31
N VAL A 135 5.38 1.16 3.34
CA VAL A 135 3.97 0.80 3.54
C VAL A 135 3.14 1.46 2.45
N GLY A 136 2.36 0.67 1.73
CA GLY A 136 1.39 1.17 0.75
C GLY A 136 -0.03 0.98 1.25
N MET A 137 -0.91 1.94 0.95
CA MET A 137 -2.35 1.77 1.13
C MET A 137 -3.03 1.38 -0.18
N ARG A 138 -4.20 0.76 -0.08
CA ARG A 138 -5.12 0.49 -1.20
C ARG A 138 -6.50 0.99 -0.81
N VAL A 139 -7.18 1.66 -1.74
CA VAL A 139 -8.60 1.98 -1.60
C VAL A 139 -9.40 0.68 -1.63
N VAL A 140 -10.19 0.44 -0.59
CA VAL A 140 -11.04 -0.76 -0.46
C VAL A 140 -12.53 -0.42 -0.52
N GLY A 141 -12.88 0.86 -0.39
CA GLY A 141 -14.26 1.32 -0.52
C GLY A 141 -14.32 2.76 -1.00
N THR A 142 -15.23 3.03 -1.94
CA THR A 142 -15.61 4.37 -2.40
C THR A 142 -17.11 4.44 -2.56
N TRP A 143 -17.74 5.46 -1.98
CA TRP A 143 -19.18 5.70 -2.06
C TRP A 143 -19.46 7.19 -2.35
N HIS A 144 -20.28 7.42 -3.37
CA HIS A 144 -20.67 8.76 -3.86
C HIS A 144 -22.16 9.07 -3.62
N PHE A 145 -22.94 8.13 -3.11
CA PHE A 145 -24.36 8.33 -2.76
C PHE A 145 -25.22 8.93 -3.88
N GLU A 146 -25.03 8.42 -5.10
CA GLU A 146 -25.72 8.95 -6.29
C GLU A 146 -27.16 8.47 -6.41
N ASP A 147 -27.57 7.43 -5.68
CA ASP A 147 -28.93 6.89 -5.67
C ASP A 147 -29.22 6.08 -4.39
N GLU A 148 -30.47 5.64 -4.24
CA GLU A 148 -30.93 4.92 -3.04
C GLU A 148 -30.35 3.50 -2.90
N THR A 149 -29.66 3.00 -3.93
CA THR A 149 -28.92 1.73 -3.83
C THR A 149 -27.63 1.92 -3.04
N LEU A 150 -27.19 3.16 -2.82
CA LEU A 150 -25.96 3.50 -2.11
C LEU A 150 -24.78 2.69 -2.67
N SER A 151 -24.71 2.60 -4.00
CA SER A 151 -23.71 1.79 -4.71
C SER A 151 -22.29 2.14 -4.26
N GLY A 152 -21.52 1.10 -3.96
CA GLY A 152 -20.11 1.21 -3.58
C GLY A 152 -19.19 0.64 -4.64
N SER A 153 -17.89 0.96 -4.55
CA SER A 153 -16.86 0.27 -5.33
C SER A 153 -16.87 -1.24 -5.04
N ASP A 154 -16.50 -2.04 -6.03
CA ASP A 154 -16.37 -3.50 -5.93
C ASP A 154 -17.65 -4.23 -5.47
N GLY A 155 -18.82 -3.61 -5.65
CA GLY A 155 -20.12 -4.19 -5.31
C GLY A 155 -20.47 -4.17 -3.83
N ILE A 156 -19.76 -3.36 -3.03
CA ILE A 156 -20.07 -3.14 -1.60
C ILE A 156 -21.18 -2.09 -1.47
N ASP A 157 -22.39 -2.49 -1.87
CA ASP A 157 -23.58 -1.62 -1.86
C ASP A 157 -24.13 -1.45 -0.45
N GLY A 158 -24.70 -0.28 -0.19
CA GLY A 158 -25.29 0.07 1.09
C GLY A 158 -26.78 -0.26 1.19
N VAL A 159 -27.27 -0.31 2.41
CA VAL A 159 -28.71 -0.31 2.71
C VAL A 159 -29.01 0.85 3.64
N PHE A 160 -30.06 1.60 3.32
CA PHE A 160 -30.58 2.60 4.24
C PHE A 160 -31.55 1.98 5.24
N LEU A 161 -31.28 2.21 6.52
CA LEU A 161 -32.12 1.81 7.63
C LEU A 161 -32.69 3.06 8.29
N GLY A 162 -33.89 3.45 7.87
CA GLY A 162 -34.59 4.64 8.34
C GLY A 162 -35.85 4.92 7.53
N SER A 163 -36.37 6.14 7.66
CA SER A 163 -37.47 6.67 6.84
C SER A 163 -37.17 8.12 6.47
N GLY A 164 -37.55 8.55 5.27
CA GLY A 164 -37.31 9.91 4.77
C GLY A 164 -36.62 9.90 3.41
N SER A 165 -36.41 11.09 2.83
CA SER A 165 -35.52 11.24 1.67
C SER A 165 -34.08 11.15 2.17
N LEU A 166 -33.30 10.28 1.57
CA LEU A 166 -31.92 10.04 1.94
C LEU A 166 -30.93 10.87 1.10
N LEU A 167 -31.41 11.42 -0.01
CA LEU A 167 -30.58 12.07 -1.00
C LEU A 167 -30.96 13.53 -1.15
N ASP A 168 -29.93 14.35 -1.30
CA ASP A 168 -30.02 15.76 -1.66
C ASP A 168 -29.31 15.99 -3.00
N ASP A 169 -29.86 16.86 -3.84
CA ASP A 169 -29.33 17.14 -5.19
C ASP A 169 -28.12 18.10 -5.18
N ASP A 170 -27.77 18.69 -4.04
CA ASP A 170 -26.62 19.59 -3.85
C ASP A 170 -25.42 18.87 -3.19
N GLY A 171 -25.12 17.66 -3.70
CA GLY A 171 -23.94 16.86 -3.34
C GLY A 171 -22.63 17.52 -3.75
N PHE A 172 -21.51 17.00 -3.25
CA PHE A 172 -20.19 17.53 -3.63
C PHE A 172 -19.90 17.21 -5.10
N MET A 173 -20.32 16.02 -5.53
CA MET A 173 -20.44 15.59 -6.91
C MET A 173 -21.83 14.98 -7.07
N GLY A 174 -22.67 15.52 -7.96
CA GLY A 174 -24.00 14.95 -8.16
C GLY A 174 -24.87 15.05 -6.91
N ARG A 175 -25.43 13.93 -6.47
CA ARG A 175 -26.24 13.85 -5.25
C ARG A 175 -25.40 13.51 -4.02
N GLY A 176 -25.94 13.76 -2.84
CA GLY A 176 -25.28 13.43 -1.57
C GLY A 176 -26.24 12.86 -0.54
N LEU A 177 -25.67 12.21 0.46
CA LEU A 177 -26.40 11.60 1.58
C LEU A 177 -26.84 12.69 2.57
N SER A 178 -28.15 12.82 2.81
CA SER A 178 -28.72 13.68 3.85
C SER A 178 -29.58 12.87 4.81
N PHE A 179 -29.49 13.24 6.09
CA PHE A 179 -30.33 12.68 7.16
C PHE A 179 -31.41 13.67 7.61
N ASP A 180 -31.61 14.77 6.88
CA ASP A 180 -32.54 15.81 7.26
C ASP A 180 -33.99 15.28 7.20
N GLY A 181 -34.69 15.40 8.33
CA GLY A 181 -36.03 14.85 8.50
C GLY A 181 -36.08 13.34 8.79
N ALA A 182 -34.95 12.63 8.85
CA ALA A 182 -34.90 11.24 9.24
C ALA A 182 -35.04 11.05 10.77
N PRO A 183 -35.62 9.94 11.25
CA PRO A 183 -35.75 9.67 12.68
C PRO A 183 -34.41 9.29 13.32
N ALA A 184 -34.26 9.55 14.62
CA ALA A 184 -33.07 9.16 15.38
C ALA A 184 -32.70 7.68 15.16
N GLY A 185 -31.41 7.41 14.98
CA GLY A 185 -30.89 6.07 14.64
C GLY A 185 -30.93 5.69 13.16
N ALA A 186 -31.44 6.57 12.28
CA ALA A 186 -31.34 6.38 10.83
C ALA A 186 -29.88 6.33 10.38
N ARG A 187 -29.56 5.42 9.45
CA ARG A 187 -28.18 5.19 8.97
C ARG A 187 -28.13 4.57 7.58
N ALA A 188 -27.05 4.83 6.86
CA ALA A 188 -26.61 3.99 5.77
C ALA A 188 -25.65 2.92 6.30
N GLU A 189 -25.85 1.67 5.92
CA GLU A 189 -25.12 0.50 6.42
C GLU A 189 -24.47 -0.26 5.24
N PHE A 190 -23.16 -0.51 5.33
CA PHE A 190 -22.36 -1.17 4.29
C PHE A 190 -21.70 -2.44 4.85
N PRO A 191 -21.85 -3.61 4.21
CA PRO A 191 -21.45 -4.90 4.77
C PRO A 191 -19.95 -5.19 4.63
N VAL A 192 -19.10 -4.29 5.13
CA VAL A 192 -17.64 -4.39 5.01
C VAL A 192 -17.02 -5.49 5.87
N GLN A 193 -17.71 -5.95 6.93
CA GLN A 193 -17.22 -6.99 7.83
C GLN A 193 -17.04 -8.36 7.18
N ASP A 194 -17.73 -8.58 6.06
CA ASP A 194 -17.71 -9.86 5.35
C ASP A 194 -16.57 -9.96 4.33
N ASP A 195 -15.84 -8.86 4.10
CA ASP A 195 -14.74 -8.78 3.15
C ASP A 195 -13.38 -8.59 3.85
N PRO A 196 -12.46 -9.57 3.75
CA PRO A 196 -11.12 -9.47 4.35
C PRO A 196 -10.26 -8.33 3.78
N ALA A 197 -10.66 -7.70 2.67
CA ALA A 197 -10.01 -6.49 2.18
C ALA A 197 -10.10 -5.33 3.18
N PHE A 198 -11.10 -5.30 4.06
CA PHE A 198 -11.31 -4.25 5.06
C PHE A 198 -10.55 -4.49 6.38
N ASP A 199 -9.28 -4.90 6.28
CA ASP A 199 -8.41 -5.07 7.44
C ASP A 199 -7.76 -3.73 7.85
N LEU A 200 -8.26 -3.14 8.94
CA LEU A 200 -7.74 -1.89 9.50
C LEU A 200 -6.56 -2.11 10.46
N THR A 201 -6.19 -3.37 10.76
CA THR A 201 -5.25 -3.75 11.85
C THR A 201 -3.97 -2.92 11.80
N ASP A 202 -3.42 -2.72 10.61
CA ASP A 202 -2.12 -2.07 10.42
C ASP A 202 -2.19 -0.58 10.06
N GLY A 203 -3.38 -0.02 9.92
CA GLY A 203 -3.60 1.37 9.57
C GLY A 203 -4.57 1.57 8.42
N PHE A 204 -5.11 2.78 8.34
CA PHE A 204 -6.13 3.16 7.36
C PHE A 204 -6.13 4.67 7.10
N SER A 205 -6.78 5.07 6.02
CA SER A 205 -7.17 6.44 5.71
C SER A 205 -8.66 6.47 5.37
N LEU A 206 -9.43 7.20 6.16
CA LEU A 206 -10.83 7.48 5.93
C LEU A 206 -11.00 8.93 5.47
N GLU A 207 -11.73 9.15 4.39
CA GLU A 207 -12.02 10.47 3.84
C GLU A 207 -13.50 10.61 3.56
N ILE A 208 -14.08 11.76 3.92
CA ILE A 208 -15.48 12.10 3.62
C ILE A 208 -15.63 13.61 3.40
N SER A 209 -16.44 14.00 2.43
CA SER A 209 -16.83 15.39 2.21
C SER A 209 -18.12 15.66 2.98
N TYR A 210 -18.13 16.70 3.79
CA TYR A 210 -19.27 17.03 4.64
C TYR A 210 -19.60 18.52 4.57
N LYS A 211 -20.85 18.83 4.22
CA LYS A 211 -21.43 20.18 4.22
C LYS A 211 -22.47 20.26 5.35
N PRO A 212 -22.06 20.60 6.59
CA PRO A 212 -23.00 20.72 7.70
C PRO A 212 -23.90 21.95 7.52
N GLU A 213 -25.21 21.81 7.68
CA GLU A 213 -26.11 22.97 7.81
C GLU A 213 -26.10 23.48 9.26
N HIS A 214 -26.15 22.55 10.22
CA HIS A 214 -26.05 22.85 11.64
C HIS A 214 -24.89 22.10 12.30
N LEU A 215 -24.14 22.82 13.13
CA LEU A 215 -23.08 22.22 13.94
C LEU A 215 -23.70 21.50 15.13
N VAL A 216 -23.92 20.20 14.97
CA VAL A 216 -24.46 19.31 16.01
C VAL A 216 -23.43 18.27 16.42
N GLY A 217 -23.55 17.76 17.64
CA GLY A 217 -22.78 16.59 18.07
C GLY A 217 -23.45 15.32 17.54
N ALA A 218 -22.86 14.67 16.54
CA ALA A 218 -23.46 13.52 15.87
C ALA A 218 -22.42 12.43 15.57
N GLN A 219 -22.90 11.19 15.47
CA GLN A 219 -22.13 10.07 14.92
C GLN A 219 -22.06 10.22 13.40
N LEU A 220 -20.85 10.40 12.87
CA LEU A 220 -20.65 10.57 11.43
C LEU A 220 -20.38 9.23 10.77
N ILE A 221 -19.33 8.53 11.21
CA ILE A 221 -18.90 7.24 10.66
C ILE A 221 -18.57 6.27 11.79
N GLU A 222 -19.07 5.05 11.72
CA GLU A 222 -18.65 3.92 12.55
C GLU A 222 -18.21 2.78 11.63
N ILE A 223 -17.09 2.12 11.90
CA ILE A 223 -16.60 0.99 11.10
C ILE A 223 -16.55 -0.22 12.03
N GLY A 224 -17.61 -1.03 11.95
CA GLY A 224 -17.88 -2.10 12.89
C GLY A 224 -17.70 -1.61 14.31
N ASP A 225 -16.80 -2.25 15.03
CA ASP A 225 -16.42 -1.87 16.38
C ASP A 225 -14.92 -1.48 16.48
N ALA A 226 -14.30 -1.22 15.33
CA ALA A 226 -12.90 -0.86 15.19
C ALA A 226 -12.67 0.65 15.30
N PHE A 227 -13.56 1.46 14.74
CA PHE A 227 -13.35 2.91 14.59
C PHE A 227 -14.65 3.72 14.62
N GLN A 228 -14.57 4.94 15.16
CA GLN A 228 -15.66 5.91 15.18
C GLN A 228 -15.14 7.34 14.88
N LEU A 229 -15.89 8.10 14.08
CA LEU A 229 -15.72 9.52 13.80
C LEU A 229 -17.00 10.27 14.14
N GLN A 230 -16.87 11.32 14.95
CA GLN A 230 -17.99 12.11 15.48
C GLN A 230 -17.73 13.60 15.30
N THR A 231 -18.82 14.36 15.15
CA THR A 231 -18.80 15.82 15.22
C THR A 231 -19.15 16.30 16.62
N THR A 232 -18.80 17.54 16.94
CA THR A 232 -19.25 18.21 18.17
C THR A 232 -20.11 19.42 17.84
N ALA A 233 -20.96 19.85 18.78
CA ALA A 233 -21.82 21.02 18.60
C ALA A 233 -21.05 22.34 18.35
N GLY A 234 -19.75 22.38 18.69
CA GLY A 234 -18.87 23.51 18.39
C GLY A 234 -18.20 23.44 17.01
N GLY A 235 -18.60 22.51 16.15
CA GLY A 235 -17.94 22.23 14.88
C GLY A 235 -16.55 21.61 15.05
N GLY A 236 -16.31 20.92 16.16
CA GLY A 236 -15.11 20.10 16.34
C GLY A 236 -15.31 18.68 15.80
N LEU A 237 -14.23 17.91 15.78
CA LEU A 237 -14.21 16.51 15.34
C LEU A 237 -13.55 15.64 16.41
N SER A 238 -14.03 14.42 16.60
CA SER A 238 -13.43 13.42 17.45
C SER A 238 -13.34 12.11 16.69
N ALA A 239 -12.16 11.49 16.69
CA ALA A 239 -11.95 10.16 16.12
C ALA A 239 -11.43 9.23 17.22
N THR A 240 -11.98 8.02 17.28
CA THR A 240 -11.61 6.99 18.24
C THR A 240 -11.42 5.66 17.54
N LEU A 241 -10.29 5.00 17.78
CA LEU A 241 -10.08 3.61 17.40
C LEU A 241 -10.01 2.72 18.65
N TYR A 242 -10.34 1.45 18.45
CA TYR A 242 -10.22 0.43 19.48
C TYR A 242 -8.95 -0.39 19.23
N ARG A 243 -8.24 -0.69 20.31
CA ARG A 243 -6.96 -1.41 20.25
C ARG A 243 -7.22 -2.90 20.08
N ARG A 244 -6.39 -3.57 19.28
CA ARG A 244 -6.24 -5.02 19.33
C ARG A 244 -5.14 -5.38 20.30
N GLU A 245 -5.51 -6.14 21.32
CA GLU A 245 -4.59 -6.72 22.27
C GLU A 245 -4.56 -8.24 22.06
N VAL A 246 -3.57 -8.89 22.65
CA VAL A 246 -3.46 -10.34 22.66
C VAL A 246 -3.55 -10.79 24.11
N ASP A 247 -4.37 -11.78 24.40
CA ASP A 247 -4.50 -12.35 25.74
C ASP A 247 -3.36 -13.34 26.06
N ALA A 248 -3.39 -13.95 27.25
CA ALA A 248 -2.39 -14.91 27.69
C ALA A 248 -2.33 -16.20 26.83
N LEU A 249 -3.36 -16.45 26.01
CA LEU A 249 -3.48 -17.61 25.14
C LEU A 249 -3.14 -17.29 23.68
N GLY A 250 -2.68 -16.07 23.38
CA GLY A 250 -2.38 -15.65 22.02
C GLY A 250 -3.62 -15.24 21.21
N GLN A 251 -4.80 -15.15 21.81
CA GLN A 251 -6.03 -14.80 21.11
C GLN A 251 -6.23 -13.27 21.05
N PRO A 252 -6.77 -12.74 19.94
CA PRO A 252 -7.09 -11.33 19.85
C PRO A 252 -8.20 -10.97 20.86
N ARG A 253 -7.97 -9.91 21.63
CA ARG A 253 -8.96 -9.32 22.54
C ARG A 253 -9.06 -7.83 22.31
N ARG A 254 -10.28 -7.30 22.32
CA ARG A 254 -10.51 -5.86 22.22
C ARG A 254 -9.97 -5.16 23.46
N GLY A 255 -9.07 -4.22 23.23
CA GLY A 255 -8.35 -3.46 24.24
C GLY A 255 -9.01 -2.12 24.54
N GLY A 256 -8.22 -1.23 25.13
CA GLY A 256 -8.63 0.16 25.36
C GLY A 256 -8.88 0.95 24.07
N ARG A 257 -9.16 2.25 24.21
CA ARG A 257 -9.36 3.17 23.09
C ARG A 257 -8.17 4.10 22.89
N VAL A 258 -7.95 4.55 21.65
CA VAL A 258 -7.09 5.68 21.30
C VAL A 258 -7.97 6.72 20.65
N GLY A 259 -8.00 7.94 21.20
CA GLY A 259 -8.81 9.03 20.69
C GLY A 259 -7.95 10.23 20.30
N VAL A 260 -8.42 10.99 19.32
CA VAL A 260 -7.90 12.31 18.95
C VAL A 260 -9.08 13.27 18.77
N GLN A 261 -8.91 14.52 19.18
CA GLN A 261 -9.97 15.52 19.09
C GLN A 261 -9.43 16.84 18.55
N ALA A 262 -10.11 17.36 17.52
CA ALA A 262 -9.94 18.72 17.04
C ALA A 262 -10.92 19.65 17.76
N GLY A 263 -10.44 20.84 18.14
CA GLY A 263 -11.25 21.87 18.80
C GLY A 263 -12.37 22.41 17.90
N GLY A 264 -13.24 23.24 18.49
CA GLY A 264 -14.33 23.89 17.76
C GLY A 264 -13.84 24.75 16.59
N GLY A 265 -14.70 24.92 15.58
CA GLY A 265 -14.39 25.65 14.34
C GLY A 265 -13.57 24.87 13.31
N ALA A 266 -13.35 23.56 13.52
CA ALA A 266 -12.77 22.67 12.53
C ALA A 266 -13.69 22.54 11.30
N LEU A 267 -14.99 22.42 11.53
CA LEU A 267 -16.03 22.40 10.51
C LEU A 267 -16.66 23.78 10.36
N ARG A 268 -16.88 24.19 9.12
CA ARG A 268 -17.62 25.40 8.79
C ARG A 268 -19.02 25.03 8.27
N PRO A 269 -20.09 25.63 8.83
CA PRO A 269 -21.43 25.42 8.31
C PRO A 269 -21.54 25.96 6.89
N ASP A 270 -22.43 25.35 6.11
CA ASP A 270 -22.78 25.70 4.72
C ASP A 270 -21.58 25.70 3.76
N GLN A 271 -20.52 24.99 4.10
CA GLN A 271 -19.30 24.85 3.30
C GLN A 271 -18.88 23.38 3.23
N TRP A 272 -18.34 22.98 2.09
CA TRP A 272 -17.72 21.66 1.97
C TRP A 272 -16.46 21.59 2.83
N ASN A 273 -16.46 20.67 3.78
CA ASN A 273 -15.31 20.31 4.61
C ASN A 273 -14.85 18.92 4.20
N HIS A 274 -13.62 18.80 3.70
CA HIS A 274 -13.00 17.51 3.40
C HIS A 274 -12.36 16.96 4.67
N VAL A 275 -13.08 16.10 5.37
CA VAL A 275 -12.65 15.48 6.62
C VAL A 275 -11.83 14.24 6.28
N ARG A 276 -10.63 14.16 6.85
CA ARG A 276 -9.76 12.99 6.72
C ARG A 276 -9.28 12.53 8.08
N CYS A 277 -9.40 11.23 8.34
CA CYS A 277 -8.79 10.58 9.49
C CYS A 277 -7.78 9.55 8.99
N VAL A 278 -6.54 9.63 9.49
CA VAL A 278 -5.45 8.73 9.09
C VAL A 278 -4.86 8.08 10.32
N TYR A 279 -4.74 6.76 10.29
CA TYR A 279 -3.98 5.99 11.25
C TYR A 279 -2.93 5.14 10.55
N ASP A 280 -1.71 5.16 11.06
CA ASP A 280 -0.53 4.61 10.39
C ASP A 280 0.38 3.83 11.34
N LYS A 281 -0.18 3.32 12.45
CA LYS A 281 0.56 2.70 13.58
C LYS A 281 1.68 3.56 14.16
N ARG A 282 1.60 4.88 14.01
CA ARG A 282 2.47 5.83 14.73
C ARG A 282 1.65 6.97 15.29
N THR A 283 0.69 7.45 14.51
CA THR A 283 -0.14 8.59 14.83
C THR A 283 -1.56 8.39 14.29
N LEU A 284 -2.55 8.68 15.12
CA LEU A 284 -3.91 8.95 14.68
C LEU A 284 -4.04 10.45 14.43
N ARG A 285 -4.43 10.84 13.22
CA ARG A 285 -4.47 12.25 12.78
C ARG A 285 -5.85 12.61 12.24
N LEU A 286 -6.28 13.83 12.55
CA LEU A 286 -7.46 14.48 11.96
C LEU A 286 -7.03 15.66 11.10
N LEU A 287 -7.53 15.70 9.88
CA LEU A 287 -7.33 16.78 8.94
C LEU A 287 -8.67 17.27 8.41
N VAL A 288 -8.78 18.58 8.19
CA VAL A 288 -9.91 19.17 7.45
C VAL A 288 -9.34 20.05 6.34
N ASN A 289 -9.80 19.85 5.11
CA ASN A 289 -9.32 20.57 3.93
C ASN A 289 -7.80 20.49 3.76
N GLY A 290 -7.23 19.33 4.09
CA GLY A 290 -5.78 19.08 4.05
C GLY A 290 -4.97 19.70 5.20
N VAL A 291 -5.59 20.46 6.10
CA VAL A 291 -4.90 21.06 7.24
C VAL A 291 -4.96 20.10 8.45
N PRO A 292 -3.83 19.65 9.02
CA PRO A 292 -3.83 18.83 10.22
C PRO A 292 -4.28 19.66 11.43
N LEU A 293 -5.35 19.21 12.10
CA LEU A 293 -5.96 19.91 13.23
C LEU A 293 -5.64 19.27 14.58
N ALA A 294 -5.46 17.94 14.60
CA ALA A 294 -5.15 17.21 15.82
C ALA A 294 -4.41 15.90 15.50
N SER A 295 -3.57 15.46 16.43
CA SER A 295 -2.87 14.18 16.34
C SER A 295 -2.67 13.54 17.72
N THR A 296 -2.53 12.22 17.74
CA THR A 296 -2.19 11.45 18.95
C THR A 296 -1.25 10.32 18.56
N ALA A 297 -0.09 10.23 19.24
CA ALA A 297 0.87 9.17 18.99
C ALA A 297 0.36 7.83 19.53
N SER A 298 0.38 6.79 18.69
CA SER A 298 0.02 5.43 19.06
C SER A 298 0.48 4.43 18.00
N ASP A 299 1.01 3.30 18.45
CA ASP A 299 1.59 2.20 17.65
C ASP A 299 0.83 0.87 17.78
N VAL A 300 -0.38 0.93 18.32
CA VAL A 300 -1.21 -0.24 18.57
C VAL A 300 -1.91 -0.73 17.30
N PRO A 301 -2.02 -2.04 17.10
CA PRO A 301 -2.89 -2.56 16.05
C PRO A 301 -4.35 -2.17 16.33
N VAL A 302 -5.10 -1.90 15.27
CA VAL A 302 -6.55 -1.61 15.36
C VAL A 302 -7.31 -2.91 15.57
N TRP A 303 -8.40 -2.84 16.33
CA TRP A 303 -9.34 -3.95 16.48
C TRP A 303 -9.92 -4.38 15.13
N ASN A 304 -10.31 -5.65 15.06
CA ASN A 304 -10.91 -6.23 13.87
C ASN A 304 -12.23 -5.54 13.53
N VAL A 305 -12.60 -5.50 12.26
CA VAL A 305 -13.90 -4.99 11.83
C VAL A 305 -14.96 -6.07 12.06
N GLU A 306 -15.58 -6.07 13.24
CA GLU A 306 -16.64 -7.04 13.61
C GLU A 306 -18.05 -6.43 13.47
N GLY A 307 -18.30 -5.76 12.34
CA GLY A 307 -19.60 -5.15 12.01
C GLY A 307 -19.53 -4.21 10.81
N PRO A 308 -20.68 -3.72 10.34
CA PRO A 308 -20.76 -2.92 9.12
C PRO A 308 -20.13 -1.53 9.28
N LEU A 309 -19.83 -0.91 8.15
CA LEU A 309 -19.56 0.52 8.09
C LEU A 309 -20.91 1.23 8.12
N LEU A 310 -21.07 2.15 9.06
CA LEU A 310 -22.25 2.97 9.24
C LEU A 310 -21.92 4.42 8.93
N VAL A 311 -22.81 5.08 8.20
CA VAL A 311 -22.88 6.54 8.11
C VAL A 311 -24.14 6.98 8.85
N GLY A 312 -24.01 7.85 9.86
CA GLY A 312 -25.10 8.21 10.77
C GLY A 312 -25.29 7.19 11.90
N GLY A 313 -26.54 6.94 12.30
CA GLY A 313 -26.91 5.90 13.28
C GLY A 313 -26.92 6.32 14.74
N GLY A 314 -26.48 7.54 15.07
CA GLY A 314 -26.55 8.10 16.42
C GLY A 314 -27.95 8.58 16.82
N THR A 315 -28.13 8.86 18.12
CA THR A 315 -29.34 9.54 18.64
C THR A 315 -29.53 10.92 18.02
N THR A 316 -28.42 11.62 17.78
CA THR A 316 -28.36 12.83 16.98
C THR A 316 -27.73 12.47 15.63
N LEU A 317 -28.43 12.78 14.55
CA LEU A 317 -27.95 12.55 13.20
C LEU A 317 -27.09 13.73 12.72
N PRO A 318 -26.15 13.50 11.79
CA PRO A 318 -25.49 14.58 11.06
C PRO A 318 -26.54 15.47 10.38
N SER A 319 -26.30 16.77 10.37
CA SER A 319 -27.16 17.75 9.68
C SER A 319 -26.50 18.17 8.38
N GLY A 320 -27.27 18.29 7.30
CA GLY A 320 -26.74 18.60 5.98
C GLY A 320 -26.24 17.38 5.21
N ILE A 321 -25.28 17.59 4.31
CA ILE A 321 -24.99 16.65 3.22
C ILE A 321 -23.60 16.01 3.39
N LEU A 322 -23.53 14.69 3.26
CA LEU A 322 -22.30 13.92 3.18
C LEU A 322 -22.11 13.34 1.78
N ASP A 323 -20.86 13.31 1.30
CA ASP A 323 -20.52 12.78 -0.01
C ASP A 323 -19.05 12.30 -0.05
N ARG A 324 -18.70 11.50 -1.05
CA ARG A 324 -17.35 11.07 -1.40
C ARG A 324 -16.64 10.40 -0.22
N LEU A 325 -17.26 9.37 0.32
CA LEU A 325 -16.67 8.52 1.34
C LEU A 325 -15.65 7.58 0.69
N VAL A 326 -14.41 7.62 1.16
CA VAL A 326 -13.31 6.76 0.68
C VAL A 326 -12.61 6.13 1.87
N LEU A 327 -12.44 4.82 1.83
CA LEU A 327 -11.67 4.05 2.80
C LEU A 327 -10.50 3.36 2.11
N ALA A 328 -9.30 3.60 2.63
CA ALA A 328 -8.10 2.90 2.24
C ALA A 328 -7.45 2.21 3.45
N VAL A 329 -6.86 1.04 3.24
CA VAL A 329 -6.18 0.26 4.28
C VAL A 329 -4.75 -0.07 3.84
N VAL A 330 -3.90 -0.41 4.80
CA VAL A 330 -2.54 -0.90 4.53
C VAL A 330 -2.60 -2.28 3.86
N VAL A 331 -1.96 -2.47 2.71
CA VAL A 331 -2.00 -3.75 1.95
C VAL A 331 -0.64 -4.39 1.66
N GLY A 332 0.42 -3.84 2.23
CA GLY A 332 1.74 -4.39 2.02
C GLY A 332 2.78 -3.60 2.79
N SER A 333 3.77 -4.32 3.30
CA SER A 333 4.99 -3.70 3.79
C SER A 333 6.20 -4.37 3.19
N GLU A 334 7.14 -3.55 2.70
CA GLU A 334 8.45 -4.00 2.27
C GLU A 334 9.47 -3.52 3.30
N LYS A 335 10.25 -4.46 3.85
CA LYS A 335 11.24 -4.16 4.88
C LYS A 335 12.64 -4.28 4.30
N GLY A 336 13.45 -3.26 4.54
CA GLY A 336 14.89 -3.26 4.33
C GLY A 336 15.63 -2.96 5.62
N VAL A 337 16.91 -3.33 5.67
CA VAL A 337 17.84 -2.88 6.71
C VAL A 337 19.10 -2.37 6.03
N LEU A 338 19.64 -1.25 6.50
CA LEU A 338 20.93 -0.76 6.03
C LEU A 338 22.04 -1.78 6.31
N PRO A 339 23.03 -1.92 5.40
CA PRO A 339 24.21 -2.74 5.67
C PRO A 339 24.99 -2.25 6.90
N LEU A 340 25.75 -3.15 7.51
CA LEU A 340 26.66 -2.81 8.61
C LEU A 340 27.63 -1.69 8.21
N GLY A 341 27.78 -0.69 9.09
CA GLY A 341 28.66 0.47 8.86
C GLY A 341 28.03 1.58 8.01
N VAL A 342 26.74 1.49 7.70
CA VAL A 342 25.97 2.54 7.04
C VAL A 342 24.85 3.01 7.95
N ASP A 343 24.82 4.31 8.22
CA ASP A 343 23.81 4.92 9.09
C ASP A 343 23.04 6.01 8.35
N PHE A 344 21.81 6.28 8.81
CA PHE A 344 21.11 7.48 8.37
C PHE A 344 21.71 8.72 9.03
N THR A 345 21.91 9.78 8.25
CA THR A 345 22.37 11.06 8.80
C THR A 345 21.35 11.66 9.78
N SER A 346 21.82 12.56 10.64
CA SER A 346 20.96 13.29 11.58
C SER A 346 19.92 14.19 10.90
N LYS A 347 20.12 14.55 9.63
CA LYS A 347 19.20 15.37 8.82
C LYS A 347 18.13 14.54 8.10
N THR A 348 18.32 13.23 7.99
CA THR A 348 17.34 12.33 7.36
C THR A 348 16.02 12.38 8.12
N PRO A 349 14.88 12.64 7.45
CA PRO A 349 13.60 12.66 8.12
C PRO A 349 13.17 11.26 8.57
N PRO A 350 12.32 11.15 9.60
CA PRO A 350 11.86 9.85 10.11
C PRO A 350 10.89 9.13 9.15
N SER A 351 10.37 9.83 8.14
CA SER A 351 9.53 9.26 7.09
C SER A 351 9.58 10.09 5.81
N VAL A 352 9.30 9.45 4.69
CA VAL A 352 8.95 10.06 3.39
C VAL A 352 7.53 9.62 3.08
N GLU A 353 6.63 10.57 2.81
CA GLU A 353 5.19 10.31 2.61
C GLU A 353 4.77 10.79 1.23
N PHE A 354 4.12 9.90 0.51
CA PHE A 354 3.61 10.12 -0.84
C PHE A 354 2.09 10.18 -0.81
N MET A 355 1.52 11.14 -1.53
CA MET A 355 0.08 11.19 -1.80
C MET A 355 -0.32 10.20 -2.90
N ALA A 356 -1.61 9.96 -3.08
CA ALA A 356 -2.16 9.05 -4.10
C ALA A 356 -1.65 9.31 -5.53
N GLY A 357 -1.31 10.55 -5.87
CA GLY A 357 -0.73 10.91 -7.18
C GLY A 357 0.78 10.66 -7.30
N GLY A 358 1.41 10.03 -6.31
CA GLY A 358 2.86 9.80 -6.26
C GLY A 358 3.70 11.00 -5.81
N GLY A 359 3.15 12.22 -5.79
CA GLY A 359 3.83 13.39 -5.24
C GLY A 359 4.15 13.24 -3.75
N LEU A 360 5.09 14.02 -3.23
CA LEU A 360 5.26 14.13 -1.78
C LEU A 360 4.01 14.73 -1.15
N ASP A 361 3.58 14.16 -0.03
CA ASP A 361 2.43 14.69 0.72
C ASP A 361 2.78 16.07 1.28
N PRO A 362 2.15 17.16 0.80
CA PRO A 362 2.49 18.53 1.20
C PRO A 362 2.10 18.85 2.64
N THR A 363 1.24 18.02 3.27
CA THR A 363 0.89 18.17 4.68
C THR A 363 2.03 17.76 5.60
N VAL A 364 2.97 16.98 5.09
CA VAL A 364 4.17 16.49 5.80
C VAL A 364 5.43 17.14 5.24
N HIS A 365 5.53 17.26 3.92
CA HIS A 365 6.73 17.68 3.19
C HIS A 365 6.47 18.92 2.33
N LEU A 366 6.76 20.11 2.87
CA LEU A 366 6.62 21.38 2.14
C LEU A 366 7.71 21.62 1.08
N ARG A 367 8.75 20.79 1.07
CA ARG A 367 9.96 20.93 0.24
C ARG A 367 10.46 19.54 -0.17
N PRO A 368 11.32 19.44 -1.19
CA PRO A 368 12.03 18.20 -1.48
C PRO A 368 12.67 17.59 -0.23
N VAL A 369 12.62 16.27 -0.14
CA VAL A 369 13.16 15.51 0.98
C VAL A 369 14.55 15.01 0.62
N GLU A 370 15.49 15.15 1.56
CA GLU A 370 16.86 14.66 1.42
C GLU A 370 17.09 13.54 2.43
N VAL A 371 17.37 12.34 1.93
CA VAL A 371 17.70 11.15 2.71
C VAL A 371 19.20 10.95 2.65
N GLY A 372 19.89 11.29 3.74
CA GLY A 372 21.34 11.16 3.85
C GLY A 372 21.75 9.81 4.40
N LEU A 373 22.76 9.19 3.78
CA LEU A 373 23.46 7.99 4.26
C LEU A 373 24.90 8.35 4.61
N ASP A 374 25.33 7.99 5.81
CA ASP A 374 26.70 8.14 6.32
C ASP A 374 27.42 6.78 6.23
N PHE A 375 28.56 6.77 5.55
CA PHE A 375 29.41 5.59 5.35
C PHE A 375 30.67 5.63 6.22
N GLY A 376 30.69 6.49 7.26
CA GLY A 376 31.85 6.70 8.12
C GLY A 376 33.01 7.34 7.35
N GLU A 377 34.10 6.60 7.14
CA GLU A 377 35.27 7.09 6.40
C GLU A 377 34.99 7.32 4.90
N GLY A 378 33.89 6.76 4.36
CA GLY A 378 33.48 6.89 2.97
C GLY A 378 32.74 8.20 2.61
N GLY A 379 32.42 9.03 3.61
CA GLY A 379 31.66 10.28 3.44
C GLY A 379 30.15 10.08 3.44
N VAL A 380 29.42 11.15 3.10
CA VAL A 380 27.95 11.20 3.11
C VAL A 380 27.43 11.22 1.68
N GLU A 381 26.38 10.45 1.40
CA GLU A 381 25.60 10.51 0.15
C GLU A 381 24.17 10.93 0.43
N ILE A 382 23.54 11.60 -0.53
CA ILE A 382 22.19 12.13 -0.41
C ILE A 382 21.34 11.57 -1.54
N ILE A 383 20.23 10.94 -1.18
CA ILE A 383 19.14 10.60 -2.09
C ILE A 383 18.09 11.69 -1.97
N ARG A 384 17.67 12.26 -3.09
CA ARG A 384 16.68 13.33 -3.11
C ARG A 384 15.34 12.82 -3.62
N VAL A 385 14.27 13.18 -2.90
CA VAL A 385 12.90 12.99 -3.37
C VAL A 385 12.31 14.35 -3.66
N ASN A 386 12.02 14.62 -4.93
CA ASN A 386 11.44 15.88 -5.38
C ASN A 386 9.96 15.98 -5.01
N VAL A 387 9.37 17.18 -5.08
CA VAL A 387 7.95 17.41 -4.71
C VAL A 387 6.98 16.54 -5.53
N TYR A 388 7.35 16.22 -6.77
CA TYR A 388 6.57 15.33 -7.65
C TYR A 388 6.79 13.83 -7.38
N GLY A 389 7.62 13.48 -6.39
CA GLY A 389 7.89 12.10 -5.99
C GLY A 389 9.06 11.44 -6.71
N THR A 390 9.69 12.11 -7.69
CA THR A 390 10.88 11.60 -8.38
C THR A 390 12.02 11.38 -7.39
N VAL A 391 12.62 10.19 -7.43
CA VAL A 391 13.74 9.79 -6.58
C VAL A 391 15.03 9.83 -7.39
N GLU A 392 15.95 10.72 -7.00
CA GLU A 392 17.22 11.03 -7.66
C GLU A 392 18.43 10.72 -6.77
#